data_AF-A0A3D4N7T6-F1
#
_entry.id   AF-A0A3D4N7T6-F1
#
_cell.length_a   1.000
_cell.length_b   1.000
_cell.length_c   1.000
_cell.angle_alpha   90.00
_cell.angle_beta   90.00
_cell.angle_gamma   90.00
#
_symmetry.space_group_name_H-M   'P 1'
#
loop_
_entity.id
_entity.type
_entity.pdbx_description
1 polymer ?
#
loop_
_entity_poly.entity_id
_entity_poly.type
_entity_poly.pdbx_seq_one_letter_code
_entity_poly.pdbx_strand_id
1 'polypeptide(L)'
;MTVQTLVFAFVTFLHDLFTVIWMGGLIVTVISYLPSLKKALGPGPQVKKVMSAFQNRQSIWVYISMGGLILTGLLLSNRNPEFDSLFGFGNAYSVALSIKHILVILMIGITLYRSLILSRPQAVMTPEKEQLSFKLLIINVFLAVAVLFSSGLVSALAKPFSG
;
A
#
# COMPACT_ATOMS: atom_id res chain seq x y z
N MET A 1 16.82 -20.69 19.20
CA MET A 1 15.94 -20.13 18.16
C MET A 1 15.87 -21.13 17.01
N THR A 2 14.68 -21.54 16.57
CA THR A 2 14.57 -22.52 15.48
C THR A 2 14.69 -21.82 14.11
N VAL A 3 15.08 -22.57 13.06
CA VAL A 3 15.12 -22.06 11.68
C VAL A 3 13.76 -21.50 11.24
N GLN A 4 12.66 -22.12 11.70
CA GLN A 4 11.31 -21.68 11.39
C GLN A 4 10.98 -20.29 11.95
N THR A 5 11.46 -19.96 13.16
CA THR A 5 11.30 -18.63 13.75
C THR A 5 12.06 -17.57 12.95
N LEU A 6 13.27 -17.88 12.48
CA LEU A 6 14.07 -16.96 11.66
C LEU A 6 13.39 -16.67 10.31
N VAL A 7 12.90 -17.71 9.64
CA VAL A 7 12.17 -17.55 8.36
C VAL A 7 10.92 -16.69 8.57
N PHE A 8 10.15 -16.93 9.64
CA PHE A 8 8.96 -16.14 9.93
C PHE A 8 9.28 -14.67 10.21
N ALA A 9 10.26 -14.42 11.08
CA ALA A 9 10.72 -13.07 11.37
C ALA A 9 11.15 -12.32 10.10
N PHE A 10 11.84 -13.02 9.18
CA PHE A 10 12.25 -12.46 7.91
C PHE A 10 11.06 -12.15 6.98
N VAL A 11 10.08 -13.05 6.87
CA VAL A 11 8.87 -12.82 6.07
C VAL A 11 8.05 -11.64 6.62
N THR A 12 7.87 -11.56 7.95
CA THR A 12 7.20 -10.43 8.60
C THR A 12 7.96 -9.12 8.35
N PHE A 13 9.28 -9.13 8.54
CA PHE A 13 10.14 -7.98 8.24
C PHE A 13 9.98 -7.49 6.80
N LEU A 14 10.00 -8.40 5.81
CA LEU A 14 9.79 -8.04 4.41
C LEU A 14 8.38 -7.48 4.16
N HIS A 15 7.34 -8.07 4.76
CA HIS A 15 5.98 -7.57 4.66
C HIS A 15 5.86 -6.13 5.17
N ASP A 16 6.44 -5.85 6.34
CA ASP A 16 6.43 -4.53 6.95
C ASP A 16 7.24 -3.52 6.13
N LEU A 17 8.40 -3.93 5.62
CA LEU A 17 9.23 -3.11 4.75
C LEU A 17 8.48 -2.69 3.48
N PHE A 18 7.84 -3.63 2.78
CA PHE A 18 7.04 -3.32 1.60
C PHE A 18 5.82 -2.46 1.93
N THR A 19 5.21 -2.66 3.10
CA THR A 19 4.11 -1.83 3.60
C THR A 19 4.57 -0.38 3.77
N VAL A 20 5.70 -0.15 4.44
CA VAL A 20 6.25 1.20 4.67
C VAL A 20 6.66 1.87 3.36
N ILE A 21 7.35 1.16 2.47
CA ILE A 21 7.78 1.70 1.17
C ILE A 21 6.59 2.19 0.34
N TRP A 22 5.51 1.41 0.28
CA TRP A 22 4.35 1.77 -0.53
C TRP A 22 3.40 2.72 0.19
N MET A 23 2.83 2.32 1.33
CA MET A 23 1.82 3.10 2.04
C MET A 23 2.42 4.36 2.66
N GLY A 24 3.59 4.23 3.29
CA GLY A 24 4.34 5.37 3.81
C GLY A 24 4.72 6.35 2.70
N GLY A 25 5.17 5.84 1.55
CA GLY A 25 5.46 6.66 0.37
C GLY A 25 4.26 7.46 -0.12
N LEU A 26 3.06 6.85 -0.17
CA LEU A 26 1.81 7.55 -0.55
C LEU A 26 1.44 8.64 0.45
N ILE A 27 1.47 8.30 1.75
CA ILE A 27 1.12 9.22 2.83
C ILE A 27 2.06 10.43 2.82
N VAL A 28 3.37 10.21 2.90
CA VAL A 28 4.39 11.27 2.90
C VAL A 28 4.30 12.15 1.65
N THR A 29 3.98 11.55 0.49
CA THR A 29 3.80 12.31 -0.76
C THR A 29 2.72 13.39 -0.59
N VAL A 30 1.57 13.04 0.00
CA VAL A 30 0.43 13.94 0.14
C VAL A 30 0.60 14.92 1.28
N ILE A 31 1.05 14.46 2.45
CA ILE A 31 1.05 15.28 3.68
C ILE A 31 2.27 16.20 3.80
N SER A 32 3.42 15.82 3.22
CA SER A 32 4.67 16.54 3.43
C SER A 32 5.34 16.95 2.12
N TYR A 33 5.56 16.01 1.20
CA TYR A 33 6.37 16.27 0.02
C TYR A 33 5.70 17.25 -0.95
N LEU A 34 4.46 16.98 -1.37
CA LEU A 34 3.72 17.85 -2.27
C LEU A 34 3.51 19.28 -1.73
N PRO A 35 3.06 19.50 -0.47
CA PRO A 35 2.89 20.85 0.05
C PRO A 35 4.24 21.58 0.18
N SER A 36 5.31 20.90 0.60
CA SER A 36 6.65 21.49 0.68
C SER A 36 7.16 21.92 -0.70
N LEU A 37 6.96 21.07 -1.72
CA LEU A 37 7.36 21.35 -3.08
C LEU A 37 6.59 22.54 -3.68
N LYS A 38 5.27 22.59 -3.45
CA LYS A 38 4.42 23.73 -3.86
C LYS A 38 4.81 25.04 -3.16
N LYS A 39 5.16 24.98 -1.87
CA LYS A 39 5.59 26.15 -1.10
C LYS A 39 6.95 26.68 -1.56
N ALA A 40 7.88 25.80 -1.90
CA ALA A 40 9.25 26.17 -2.29
C ALA A 40 9.36 26.69 -3.72
N LEU A 41 8.60 26.12 -4.67
CA LEU A 41 8.73 26.41 -6.10
C LEU A 41 7.53 27.16 -6.71
N GLY A 42 6.47 27.39 -5.93
CA GLY A 42 5.21 27.95 -6.41
C GLY A 42 4.39 26.98 -7.27
N PRO A 43 3.11 27.28 -7.54
CA PRO A 43 2.31 26.49 -8.46
C PRO A 43 2.82 26.70 -9.89
N GLY A 44 3.35 25.65 -10.53
CA GLY A 44 3.85 25.78 -11.90
C GLY A 44 4.47 24.53 -12.51
N PRO A 45 5.00 24.65 -13.74
CA PRO A 45 5.60 23.53 -14.49
C PRO A 45 6.77 22.86 -13.77
N GLN A 46 7.52 23.62 -12.97
CA GLN A 46 8.68 23.11 -12.24
C GLN A 46 8.29 22.07 -11.17
N VAL A 47 7.21 22.34 -10.42
CA VAL A 47 6.63 21.37 -9.47
C VAL A 47 6.19 20.10 -10.20
N LYS A 48 5.53 20.23 -11.35
CA LYS A 48 5.10 19.08 -12.16
C LYS A 48 6.28 18.23 -12.62
N LYS A 49 7.36 18.87 -13.08
CA LYS A 49 8.59 18.17 -13.52
C LYS A 49 9.22 17.36 -12.39
N VAL A 50 9.39 17.97 -11.21
CA VAL A 50 9.97 17.29 -10.04
C VAL A 50 9.06 16.17 -9.54
N MET A 51 7.75 16.44 -9.48
CA MET A 51 6.75 15.45 -9.06
C MET A 51 6.69 14.26 -10.01
N SER A 52 6.75 14.48 -11.32
CA SER A 52 6.81 13.41 -12.34
C SER A 52 8.06 12.55 -12.18
N ALA A 53 9.23 13.17 -12.03
CA ALA A 53 10.48 12.44 -11.81
C ALA A 53 10.45 11.62 -10.51
N PHE A 54 9.91 12.18 -9.44
CA PHE A 54 9.72 11.47 -8.18
C PHE A 54 8.75 10.28 -8.34
N GLN A 55 7.59 10.49 -8.96
CA GLN A 55 6.59 9.44 -9.16
C GLN A 55 7.12 8.30 -10.03
N ASN A 56 7.93 8.59 -11.05
CA ASN A 56 8.55 7.56 -11.89
C ASN A 56 9.55 6.69 -11.13
N ARG A 57 10.27 7.26 -10.16
CA ARG A 57 11.18 6.49 -9.28
C ARG A 57 10.37 5.70 -8.24
N GLN A 58 9.38 6.34 -7.64
CA GLN A 58 8.54 5.74 -6.62
C GLN A 58 7.68 4.59 -7.19
N SER A 59 7.24 4.68 -8.45
CA SER A 59 6.39 3.65 -9.07
C SER A 59 7.09 2.29 -9.15
N ILE A 60 8.40 2.26 -9.42
CA ILE A 60 9.21 1.03 -9.41
C ILE A 60 9.12 0.36 -8.04
N TRP A 61 9.35 1.13 -6.97
CA TRP A 61 9.25 0.64 -5.60
C TRP A 61 7.84 0.20 -5.22
N VAL A 62 6.81 0.88 -5.73
CA VAL A 62 5.41 0.50 -5.55
C VAL A 62 5.12 -0.85 -6.20
N TYR A 63 5.58 -1.09 -7.43
CA TYR A 63 5.40 -2.38 -8.10
C TYR A 63 6.11 -3.52 -7.39
N ILE A 64 7.36 -3.30 -6.96
CA ILE A 64 8.11 -4.26 -6.16
C ILE A 64 7.37 -4.57 -4.85
N SER A 65 6.91 -3.53 -4.14
CA SER A 65 6.18 -3.68 -2.89
C SER A 65 4.85 -4.42 -3.08
N MET A 66 4.15 -4.17 -4.18
CA MET A 66 2.90 -4.85 -4.50
C MET A 66 3.10 -6.36 -4.63
N GLY A 67 4.09 -6.80 -5.42
CA GLY A 67 4.44 -8.22 -5.53
C GLY A 67 4.90 -8.82 -4.20
N GLY A 68 5.76 -8.09 -3.48
CA GLY A 68 6.27 -8.50 -2.17
C GLY A 68 5.18 -8.67 -1.12
N LEU A 69 4.20 -7.76 -1.05
CA LEU A 69 3.08 -7.84 -0.11
C LEU A 69 2.13 -8.99 -0.42
N ILE A 70 1.85 -9.26 -1.69
CA ILE A 70 1.03 -10.41 -2.08
C ILE A 70 1.73 -11.70 -1.61
N LEU A 71 3.02 -11.86 -1.95
CA LEU A 71 3.78 -13.06 -1.61
C LEU A 71 3.88 -13.25 -0.08
N THR A 72 4.35 -12.22 0.63
CA THR A 72 4.53 -12.28 2.09
C THR A 72 3.19 -12.39 2.82
N GLY A 73 2.13 -11.74 2.34
CA GLY A 73 0.79 -11.82 2.94
C GLY A 73 0.19 -13.22 2.87
N LEU A 74 0.37 -13.93 1.75
CA LEU A 74 -0.04 -15.33 1.61
C LEU A 74 0.74 -16.25 2.57
N LEU A 75 2.05 -16.04 2.70
CA LEU A 75 2.90 -16.81 3.60
C LEU A 75 2.56 -16.60 5.08
N LEU A 76 2.21 -15.37 5.47
CA LEU A 76 1.83 -15.04 6.86
C LEU A 76 0.43 -15.56 7.21
N SER A 77 -0.52 -15.51 6.26
CA SER A 77 -1.90 -15.96 6.50
C SER A 77 -2.00 -17.46 6.77
N ASN A 78 -1.23 -18.28 6.05
CA ASN A 78 -1.25 -19.74 6.15
C ASN A 78 -0.72 -20.32 7.47
N ARG A 79 -0.24 -19.48 8.40
CA ARG A 79 0.36 -19.94 9.66
C ARG A 79 -0.46 -19.67 10.92
N ASN A 80 -1.50 -18.84 10.83
CA ASN A 80 -2.30 -18.56 12.02
C ASN A 80 -3.33 -19.70 12.22
N PRO A 81 -3.39 -20.36 13.39
CA PRO A 81 -4.39 -21.39 13.66
C PRO A 81 -5.84 -20.88 13.60
N GLU A 82 -6.06 -19.57 13.74
CA GLU A 82 -7.37 -18.92 13.60
C GLU A 82 -7.72 -18.59 12.13
N PHE A 83 -6.81 -18.88 11.19
CA PHE A 83 -7.05 -18.74 9.76
C PHE A 83 -7.85 -19.92 9.24
N ASP A 84 -9.13 -19.67 8.97
CA ASP A 84 -10.05 -20.66 8.42
C ASP A 84 -10.02 -20.64 6.88
N SER A 85 -10.25 -19.48 6.26
CA SER A 85 -10.21 -19.30 4.81
C SER A 85 -9.94 -17.85 4.38
N LEU A 86 -9.43 -17.67 3.16
CA LEU A 86 -9.40 -16.36 2.51
C LEU A 86 -10.85 -15.91 2.25
N PHE A 87 -11.20 -14.69 2.70
CA PHE A 87 -12.57 -14.17 2.65
C PHE A 87 -13.57 -14.92 3.55
N GLY A 88 -13.08 -15.57 4.61
CA GLY A 88 -13.90 -16.17 5.65
C GLY A 88 -14.47 -15.13 6.61
N PHE A 89 -15.76 -15.25 6.93
CA PHE A 89 -16.46 -14.37 7.88
C PHE A 89 -16.85 -15.09 9.19
N GLY A 90 -16.25 -16.26 9.45
CA GLY A 90 -16.62 -17.12 10.58
C GLY A 90 -16.11 -16.67 11.95
N ASN A 91 -15.06 -15.85 12.00
CA ASN A 91 -14.51 -15.31 13.26
C ASN A 91 -13.95 -13.88 13.05
N ALA A 92 -13.80 -13.13 14.15
CA ALA A 92 -13.37 -11.73 14.09
C ALA A 92 -12.00 -11.54 13.40
N TYR A 93 -11.06 -12.47 13.59
CA TYR A 93 -9.75 -12.44 12.94
C TYR A 93 -9.87 -12.59 11.43
N SER A 94 -10.62 -13.59 10.96
CA SER A 94 -10.86 -13.87 9.54
C SER A 94 -11.62 -12.72 8.88
N VAL A 95 -12.59 -12.11 9.56
CA VAL A 95 -13.30 -10.91 9.08
C VAL A 95 -12.31 -9.75 8.91
N ALA A 96 -11.49 -9.44 9.92
CA ALA A 96 -10.52 -8.36 9.86
C ALA A 96 -9.47 -8.58 8.75
N LEU A 97 -9.02 -9.82 8.60
CA LEU A 97 -8.09 -10.22 7.54
C LEU A 97 -8.73 -10.08 6.15
N SER A 98 -10.00 -10.45 6.00
CA SER A 98 -10.75 -10.32 4.75
C SER A 98 -10.93 -8.86 4.35
N ILE A 99 -11.30 -8.00 5.32
CA ILE A 99 -11.39 -6.55 5.12
C ILE A 99 -10.04 -5.99 4.65
N LYS A 100 -8.92 -6.38 5.29
CA LYS A 100 -7.58 -5.98 4.88
C LYS A 100 -7.31 -6.34 3.41
N HIS A 101 -7.62 -7.57 2.99
CA HIS A 101 -7.40 -8.00 1.61
C HIS A 101 -8.25 -7.21 0.60
N ILE A 102 -9.54 -6.97 0.90
CA ILE A 102 -10.40 -6.14 0.04
C ILE A 102 -9.82 -4.74 -0.13
N LEU A 103 -9.39 -4.11 0.97
CA LEU A 103 -8.79 -2.78 0.93
C LEU A 103 -7.50 -2.76 0.09
N VAL A 104 -6.62 -3.76 0.25
CA VAL A 104 -5.39 -3.87 -0.56
C VAL A 104 -5.71 -4.08 -2.03
N ILE A 105 -6.69 -4.93 -2.37
CA ILE A 105 -7.11 -5.16 -3.76
C ILE A 105 -7.63 -3.85 -4.40
N LEU A 106 -8.45 -3.09 -3.67
CA LEU A 106 -8.91 -1.78 -4.13
C LEU A 106 -7.75 -0.81 -4.36
N MET A 107 -6.78 -0.77 -3.44
CA MET A 107 -5.58 0.06 -3.59
C MET A 107 -4.74 -0.33 -4.81
N ILE A 108 -4.57 -1.64 -5.05
CA ILE A 108 -3.90 -2.17 -6.24
C ILE A 108 -4.61 -1.66 -7.49
N GLY A 109 -5.93 -1.86 -7.58
CA GLY A 109 -6.73 -1.42 -8.73
C GLY A 109 -6.59 0.08 -9.02
N ILE A 110 -6.72 0.93 -7.99
CA ILE A 110 -6.56 2.39 -8.12
C ILE A 110 -5.14 2.75 -8.58
N THR A 111 -4.12 2.11 -8.01
CA THR A 111 -2.72 2.37 -8.34
C THR A 111 -2.40 1.99 -9.77
N LEU A 112 -2.86 0.81 -10.22
CA LEU A 112 -2.69 0.33 -11.58
C LEU A 112 -3.46 1.20 -12.58
N TYR A 113 -4.70 1.58 -12.27
CA TYR A 113 -5.47 2.49 -13.11
C TYR A 113 -4.74 3.84 -13.27
N ARG A 114 -4.24 4.42 -12.18
CA ARG A 114 -3.50 5.69 -12.22
C ARG A 114 -2.20 5.57 -13.02
N SER A 115 -1.46 4.48 -12.85
CA SER A 115 -0.16 4.31 -13.50
C SER A 115 -0.26 3.92 -14.96
N LEU A 116 -1.16 3.01 -15.33
CA LEU A 116 -1.23 2.43 -16.68
C LEU A 116 -2.15 3.22 -17.62
N ILE A 117 -3.23 3.80 -17.10
CA ILE A 117 -4.26 4.46 -17.92
C ILE A 117 -4.09 5.98 -17.88
N LEU A 118 -3.96 6.58 -16.70
CA LEU A 118 -3.88 8.04 -16.56
C LEU A 118 -2.49 8.60 -16.85
N SER A 119 -1.42 7.91 -16.40
CA SER A 119 -0.05 8.43 -16.45
C SER A 119 0.78 7.86 -17.61
N ARG A 120 0.12 7.48 -18.71
CA ARG A 120 0.79 6.84 -19.85
C ARG A 120 1.84 7.80 -20.45
N PRO A 121 3.11 7.39 -20.64
CA PRO A 121 4.23 8.29 -20.99
C PRO A 121 4.06 9.15 -22.25
N GLN A 122 3.15 8.78 -23.14
CA GLN A 122 2.91 9.43 -24.43
C GLN A 122 1.60 10.23 -24.48
N ALA A 123 0.79 10.21 -23.41
CA ALA A 123 -0.48 10.92 -23.38
C ALA A 123 -0.31 12.32 -22.80
N VAL A 124 -0.76 13.34 -23.53
CA VAL A 124 -0.89 14.70 -22.99
C VAL A 124 -1.88 14.65 -21.82
N MET A 125 -1.42 15.02 -20.62
CA MET A 125 -2.31 15.08 -19.44
C MET A 125 -3.24 16.27 -19.57
N THR A 126 -4.52 16.01 -19.77
CA THR A 126 -5.56 17.04 -19.71
C THR A 126 -5.79 17.46 -18.25
N PRO A 127 -6.26 18.69 -17.99
CA PRO A 127 -6.57 19.14 -16.63
C PRO A 127 -7.53 18.22 -15.87
N GLU A 128 -8.51 17.64 -16.57
CA GLU A 128 -9.46 16.67 -16.01
C GLU A 128 -8.77 15.38 -15.53
N LYS A 129 -7.85 14.83 -16.34
CA LYS A 129 -7.06 13.64 -15.97
C LYS A 129 -6.12 13.93 -14.81
N GLU A 130 -5.57 15.14 -14.72
CA GLU A 130 -4.72 15.56 -13.60
C GLU A 130 -5.53 15.64 -12.30
N GLN A 131 -6.72 16.25 -12.34
CA GLN A 131 -7.61 16.30 -11.18
C GLN A 131 -8.07 14.91 -10.74
N LEU A 132 -8.43 14.03 -11.68
CA LEU A 132 -8.82 12.65 -11.38
C LEU A 132 -7.65 11.87 -10.77
N SER A 133 -6.45 11.97 -11.35
CA SER A 133 -5.24 11.34 -10.81
C SER A 133 -4.96 11.78 -9.38
N PHE A 134 -5.12 13.08 -9.08
CA PHE A 134 -4.97 13.61 -7.74
C PHE A 134 -6.05 13.10 -6.78
N LYS A 135 -7.33 13.10 -7.18
CA LYS A 135 -8.43 12.53 -6.37
C LYS A 135 -8.18 11.05 -6.05
N LEU A 136 -7.77 10.26 -7.03
CA LEU A 136 -7.43 8.85 -6.85
C LEU A 136 -6.23 8.66 -5.92
N LEU A 137 -5.21 9.54 -5.98
CA LEU A 137 -4.10 9.51 -5.02
C LEU A 137 -4.61 9.73 -3.59
N ILE A 138 -5.49 10.71 -3.35
CA ILE A 138 -6.05 11.00 -2.03
C ILE A 138 -6.88 9.81 -1.52
N ILE A 139 -7.75 9.24 -2.36
CA ILE A 139 -8.52 8.03 -2.00
C ILE A 139 -7.56 6.89 -1.62
N ASN A 140 -6.50 6.69 -2.39
CA ASN A 140 -5.52 5.64 -2.13
C ASN A 140 -4.75 5.86 -0.81
N VAL A 141 -4.54 7.11 -0.39
CA VAL A 141 -3.96 7.43 0.93
C VAL A 141 -4.92 7.06 2.06
N PHE A 142 -6.21 7.37 1.93
CA PHE A 142 -7.20 6.96 2.93
C PHE A 142 -7.29 5.44 3.03
N LEU A 143 -7.28 4.73 1.90
CA LEU A 143 -7.23 3.28 1.87
C LEU A 143 -5.95 2.74 2.53
N ALA A 144 -4.79 3.37 2.27
CA ALA A 144 -3.53 2.99 2.92
C ALA A 144 -3.62 3.07 4.45
N VAL A 145 -4.18 4.15 4.98
CA VAL A 145 -4.40 4.31 6.43
C VAL A 145 -5.38 3.24 6.95
N ALA A 146 -6.46 2.94 6.22
CA ALA A 146 -7.38 1.87 6.58
C ALA A 146 -6.72 0.47 6.56
N VAL A 147 -5.78 0.22 5.64
CA VAL A 147 -5.01 -1.03 5.62
C VAL A 147 -4.06 -1.13 6.81
N LEU A 148 -3.39 -0.04 7.19
CA LEU A 148 -2.55 0.00 8.39
C LEU A 148 -3.38 -0.25 9.65
N PHE A 149 -4.55 0.38 9.77
CA PHE A 149 -5.46 0.15 10.89
C PHE A 149 -5.98 -1.29 10.93
N SER A 150 -6.42 -1.85 9.80
CA SER A 150 -6.87 -3.25 9.75
C SER A 150 -5.73 -4.23 10.05
N SER A 151 -4.48 -3.92 9.71
CA SER A 151 -3.31 -4.70 10.13
C SER A 151 -3.12 -4.69 11.64
N GLY A 152 -3.36 -3.55 12.30
CA GLY A 152 -3.39 -3.45 13.76
C GLY A 152 -4.50 -4.29 14.39
N LEU A 153 -5.71 -4.27 13.82
CA LEU A 153 -6.83 -5.10 14.28
C LEU A 153 -6.53 -6.59 14.15
N VAL A 154 -6.01 -7.03 13.00
CA VAL A 154 -5.59 -8.43 12.78
C VAL A 154 -4.56 -8.85 13.81
N SER A 155 -3.60 -7.98 14.13
CA SER A 155 -2.57 -8.25 15.13
C SER A 155 -3.13 -8.32 16.56
N ALA A 156 -4.08 -7.46 16.90
CA ALA A 156 -4.73 -7.46 18.22
C ALA A 156 -5.66 -8.67 18.43
N LEU A 157 -6.26 -9.18 17.35
CA LEU A 157 -7.15 -10.34 17.38
C LEU A 157 -6.40 -11.67 17.24
N ALA A 158 -5.15 -11.63 16.74
CA ALA A 158 -4.30 -12.81 16.70
C ALA A 158 -3.95 -13.24 18.13
N LYS A 159 -4.38 -14.43 18.53
CA LYS A 159 -3.91 -15.03 19.79
C LYS A 159 -2.40 -15.29 19.68
N PRO A 160 -1.61 -14.98 20.71
CA PRO A 160 -0.21 -15.40 20.74
C PRO A 160 -0.16 -16.93 20.69
N PHE A 161 0.83 -17.47 19.97
CA PHE A 161 1.13 -18.90 20.00
C PHE A 161 1.36 -19.32 21.45
N SER A 162 0.45 -20.09 22.03
CA SER A 162 0.76 -20.89 23.22
C SER A 162 1.71 -21.98 22.78
N GLY A 163 3.01 -21.72 22.96
CA GLY A 163 4.02 -22.78 23.02
C GLY A 163 3.86 -23.59 24.30
#